data_AF-A0A9W4CLH8-F1
#
_entry.id   AF-A0A9W4CLH8-F1
#
_cell.length_a   1.000
_cell.length_b   1.000
_cell.length_c   1.000
_cell.angle_alpha   90.00
_cell.angle_beta   90.00
_cell.angle_gamma   90.00
#
_symmetry.space_group_name_H-M   'P 1'
#
loop_
_entity.id
_entity.type
_entity.pdbx_description
1 polymer ?
#
loop_
_entity_poly.entity_id
_entity_poly.type
_entity_poly.pdbx_seq_one_letter_code
_entity_poly.pdbx_strand_id
1 'polypeptide(L)'
;MKTTLSKIIGSTLLTTGVAVSLIAAPAQAATLGKDVCSTSNISLGGPLGTLVNATACKGSFVGNDTGAGNPLLTELNGGLFTTEFKSNQTVSWSYGGKSEEGEKGLFGFNAEYNKSSGDWGFDSTPTFNTFVVSLKSNTYYSAYLFKDYDWSKGLDGVFSTIGVSTNKQGKAQALSHASLFVANVTTVTPPPAEIPEPATLVGLGLAFGGMLASRRRQSH
;
A
#
# COMPACT_ATOMS: atom_id res chain seq x y z
N MET A 1 -70.43 18.02 -45.66
CA MET A 1 -70.30 17.96 -44.18
C MET A 1 -68.93 17.43 -43.84
N LYS A 2 -68.15 18.17 -43.02
CA LYS A 2 -66.96 17.75 -42.24
C LYS A 2 -65.78 17.23 -43.09
N THR A 3 -64.52 17.60 -42.94
CA THR A 3 -63.67 18.23 -41.92
C THR A 3 -62.35 18.52 -42.68
N THR A 4 -61.46 19.44 -42.30
CA THR A 4 -60.41 19.20 -41.29
C THR A 4 -59.55 20.48 -41.26
N LEU A 5 -59.45 21.14 -40.11
CA LEU A 5 -58.61 22.32 -39.90
C LEU A 5 -57.37 21.89 -39.13
N SER A 6 -56.21 21.99 -39.77
CA SER A 6 -54.89 21.66 -39.25
C SER A 6 -54.48 22.59 -38.11
N LYS A 7 -54.00 22.03 -36.99
CA LYS A 7 -53.23 22.74 -35.97
C LYS A 7 -51.79 22.27 -36.03
N ILE A 8 -50.89 23.12 -36.49
CA ILE A 8 -49.44 22.94 -36.36
C ILE A 8 -49.03 23.71 -35.10
N ILE A 9 -48.68 22.98 -34.05
CA ILE A 9 -48.08 23.55 -32.84
C ILE A 9 -46.56 23.49 -33.03
N GLY A 10 -45.96 24.63 -33.35
CA GLY A 10 -44.51 24.79 -33.34
C GLY A 10 -44.02 24.92 -31.90
N SER A 11 -43.19 23.97 -31.45
CA SER A 11 -42.45 24.07 -30.20
C SER A 11 -41.04 24.56 -30.48
N THR A 12 -40.71 25.74 -29.96
CA THR A 12 -39.36 26.30 -29.95
C THR A 12 -38.55 25.67 -28.82
N LEU A 13 -37.58 24.83 -29.15
CA LEU A 13 -36.58 24.31 -28.22
C LEU A 13 -35.51 25.39 -27.98
N LEU A 14 -35.59 26.05 -26.82
CA LEU A 14 -34.56 26.96 -26.35
C LEU A 14 -33.40 26.11 -25.81
N THR A 15 -32.32 25.99 -26.60
CA THR A 15 -31.13 25.23 -26.22
C THR A 15 -30.15 26.17 -25.52
N THR A 16 -30.11 26.13 -24.20
CA THR A 16 -29.11 26.84 -23.40
C THR A 16 -27.79 26.06 -23.44
N GLY A 17 -26.86 26.53 -24.27
CA GLY A 17 -25.48 26.01 -24.31
C GLY A 17 -24.70 26.44 -23.07
N VAL A 18 -24.40 25.49 -22.19
CA VAL A 18 -23.43 25.67 -21.11
C VAL A 18 -22.03 25.49 -21.72
N ALA A 19 -21.30 26.60 -21.89
CA ALA A 19 -19.92 26.58 -22.30
C ALA A 19 -19.05 26.17 -21.11
N VAL A 20 -18.64 24.90 -21.04
CA VAL A 20 -17.64 24.42 -20.08
C VAL A 20 -16.27 24.81 -20.61
N SER A 21 -15.61 25.76 -19.96
CA SER A 21 -14.22 26.10 -20.23
C SER A 21 -13.32 24.96 -19.76
N LEU A 22 -12.86 24.13 -20.71
CA LEU A 22 -11.79 23.17 -20.46
C LEU A 22 -10.48 23.94 -20.31
N ILE A 23 -10.07 24.19 -19.07
CA ILE A 23 -8.71 24.64 -18.79
C ILE A 23 -7.81 23.44 -19.07
N ALA A 24 -7.19 23.41 -20.24
CA ALA A 24 -6.14 22.45 -20.53
C ALA A 24 -4.97 22.76 -19.59
N ALA A 25 -4.86 21.98 -18.51
CA ALA A 25 -3.69 22.02 -17.66
C ALA A 25 -2.45 21.74 -18.52
N PRO A 26 -1.33 22.46 -18.33
CA PRO A 26 -0.11 22.19 -19.07
C PRO A 26 0.30 20.75 -18.81
N ALA A 27 0.41 19.96 -19.89
CA ALA A 27 1.04 18.66 -19.86
C ALA A 27 2.54 18.88 -19.55
N GLN A 28 2.86 19.03 -18.28
CA GLN A 28 4.24 18.94 -17.83
C GLN A 28 4.66 17.49 -18.04
N ALA A 29 5.46 17.26 -19.07
CA ALA A 29 6.23 16.03 -19.21
C ALA A 29 7.22 15.99 -18.04
N ALA A 30 6.75 15.46 -16.91
CA ALA A 30 7.61 15.11 -15.81
C ALA A 30 8.61 14.09 -16.37
N THR A 31 9.88 14.46 -16.40
CA THR A 31 10.98 13.49 -16.40
C THR A 31 10.69 12.51 -15.26
N LEU A 32 10.24 11.30 -15.62
CA LEU A 32 9.90 10.22 -14.70
C LEU A 32 11.11 9.95 -13.81
N GLY A 33 11.07 10.57 -12.63
CA GLY A 33 12.02 10.35 -11.56
C GLY A 33 11.98 8.89 -11.15
N LYS A 34 13.11 8.44 -10.62
CA LYS A 34 13.52 7.08 -10.29
C LYS A 34 12.62 6.30 -9.30
N ASP A 35 11.42 6.80 -8.99
CA ASP A 35 10.40 6.18 -8.12
C ASP A 35 9.07 6.11 -8.87
N VAL A 36 9.00 5.25 -9.89
CA VAL A 36 7.83 5.13 -10.80
C VAL A 36 6.83 4.14 -10.21
N CYS A 37 6.35 4.36 -8.99
CA CYS A 37 5.15 3.69 -8.49
C CYS A 37 4.34 4.70 -7.66
N SER A 38 3.01 4.60 -7.73
CA SER A 38 2.11 5.35 -6.85
C SER A 38 1.28 4.37 -6.05
N THR A 39 1.09 4.63 -4.76
CA THR A 39 0.21 3.81 -3.91
C THR A 39 -1.23 3.76 -4.40
N SER A 40 -1.67 4.78 -5.15
CA SER A 40 -3.00 4.82 -5.78
C SER A 40 -3.11 3.99 -7.06
N ASN A 41 -2.02 3.39 -7.55
CA ASN A 41 -2.08 2.48 -8.69
C ASN A 41 -2.69 1.13 -8.34
N ILE A 42 -2.85 0.82 -7.06
CA ILE A 42 -3.55 -0.38 -6.62
C ILE A 42 -4.35 -0.05 -5.37
N SER A 43 -5.56 -0.56 -5.31
CA SER A 43 -6.43 -0.44 -4.14
C SER A 43 -7.20 -1.72 -3.92
N LEU A 44 -7.55 -1.95 -2.66
CA LEU A 44 -8.33 -3.09 -2.21
C LEU A 44 -9.50 -2.61 -1.36
N GLY A 45 -10.67 -3.20 -1.59
CA GLY A 45 -11.95 -2.84 -1.00
C GLY A 45 -13.02 -2.66 -2.07
N GLY A 46 -14.30 -2.82 -1.70
CA GLY A 46 -15.45 -2.69 -2.62
C GLY A 46 -16.14 -4.05 -2.88
N PRO A 47 -17.47 -4.10 -3.12
CA PRO A 47 -18.34 -3.12 -3.79
C PRO A 47 -19.23 -2.21 -2.91
N LEU A 48 -19.23 -2.38 -1.58
CA LEU A 48 -20.01 -1.56 -0.61
C LEU A 48 -19.11 -0.81 0.40
N GLY A 49 -17.78 -0.92 0.26
CA GLY A 49 -16.77 -0.33 1.15
C GLY A 49 -15.94 0.78 0.47
N THR A 50 -15.14 1.47 1.27
CA THR A 50 -14.17 2.47 0.79
C THR A 50 -12.94 1.76 0.22
N LEU A 51 -12.56 2.08 -1.03
CA LEU A 51 -11.28 1.63 -1.60
C LEU A 51 -10.12 2.12 -0.73
N VAL A 52 -9.26 1.19 -0.33
CA VAL A 52 -8.05 1.49 0.43
C VAL A 52 -6.86 1.32 -0.50
N ASN A 53 -6.09 2.38 -0.70
CA ASN A 53 -4.85 2.34 -1.48
C ASN A 53 -3.76 1.57 -0.72
N ALA A 54 -2.71 1.14 -1.42
CA ALA A 54 -1.51 0.61 -0.77
C ALA A 54 -0.94 1.62 0.25
N THR A 55 -0.37 1.10 1.35
CA THR A 55 0.33 1.90 2.37
C THR A 55 1.61 2.51 1.81
N ALA A 56 2.37 1.72 1.06
CA ALA A 56 3.63 2.14 0.45
C ALA A 56 3.84 1.38 -0.87
N CYS A 57 4.71 1.91 -1.72
CA CYS A 57 5.14 1.19 -2.92
C CYS A 57 6.64 1.37 -3.17
N LYS A 58 7.23 0.42 -3.89
CA LYS A 58 8.60 0.49 -4.42
C LYS A 58 8.62 -0.04 -5.84
N GLY A 59 9.37 0.62 -6.72
CA GLY A 59 9.48 0.25 -8.12
C GLY A 59 9.69 1.48 -9.00
N SER A 60 9.79 1.32 -10.32
CA SER A 60 9.77 0.03 -11.03
C SER A 60 11.13 -0.67 -10.98
N PHE A 61 11.13 -1.97 -10.70
CA PHE A 61 12.30 -2.85 -10.71
C PHE A 61 12.43 -3.54 -12.06
N VAL A 62 13.66 -3.72 -12.54
CA VAL A 62 13.94 -4.47 -13.77
C VAL A 62 13.99 -5.97 -13.46
N GLY A 63 13.34 -6.79 -14.30
CA GLY A 63 13.42 -8.24 -14.27
C GLY A 63 12.12 -8.93 -13.89
N ASN A 64 12.22 -10.15 -13.37
CA ASN A 64 11.10 -10.90 -12.80
C ASN A 64 11.05 -10.66 -11.29
N ASP A 65 9.85 -10.63 -10.73
CA ASP A 65 9.59 -10.56 -9.29
C ASP A 65 9.69 -11.94 -8.61
N THR A 66 9.42 -13.00 -9.36
CA THR A 66 9.50 -14.41 -8.94
C THR A 66 10.51 -15.21 -9.78
N GLY A 67 10.81 -16.45 -9.37
CA GLY A 67 11.69 -17.37 -10.09
C GLY A 67 12.99 -17.70 -9.36
N ALA A 68 14.05 -18.04 -10.12
CA ALA A 68 15.33 -18.42 -9.53
C ALA A 68 15.89 -17.31 -8.62
N GLY A 69 16.16 -17.65 -7.35
CA GLY A 69 16.61 -16.70 -6.33
C GLY A 69 15.51 -15.84 -5.69
N ASN A 70 14.24 -16.03 -6.05
CA ASN A 70 13.07 -15.28 -5.55
C ASN A 70 13.36 -13.79 -5.34
N PRO A 71 13.63 -13.03 -6.42
CA PRO A 71 14.26 -11.72 -6.34
C PRO A 71 13.50 -10.75 -5.44
N LEU A 72 12.16 -10.61 -5.59
CA LEU A 72 11.40 -9.73 -4.70
C LEU A 72 11.33 -10.25 -3.26
N LEU A 73 11.22 -11.56 -3.04
CA LEU A 73 11.24 -12.12 -1.67
C LEU A 73 12.57 -11.83 -0.96
N THR A 74 13.67 -11.87 -1.70
CA THR A 74 15.01 -11.54 -1.21
C THR A 74 15.08 -10.06 -0.83
N GLU A 75 14.57 -9.15 -1.67
CA GLU A 75 14.51 -7.72 -1.36
C GLU A 75 13.59 -7.42 -0.15
N LEU A 76 12.43 -8.08 -0.07
CA LEU A 76 11.49 -7.94 1.04
C LEU A 76 12.12 -8.35 2.37
N ASN A 77 12.78 -9.51 2.42
CA ASN A 77 13.52 -9.97 3.60
C ASN A 77 14.83 -9.21 3.83
N GLY A 78 15.38 -8.57 2.80
CA GLY A 78 16.47 -7.59 2.87
C GLY A 78 16.03 -6.22 3.39
N GLY A 79 14.74 -6.02 3.61
CA GLY A 79 14.20 -4.87 4.31
C GLY A 79 13.57 -3.79 3.43
N LEU A 80 13.11 -4.14 2.22
CA LEU A 80 12.53 -3.20 1.24
C LEU A 80 11.46 -2.23 1.80
N PHE A 81 10.66 -2.69 2.78
CA PHE A 81 9.60 -1.91 3.43
C PHE A 81 9.83 -1.70 4.94
N THR A 82 11.06 -1.87 5.44
CA THR A 82 11.35 -1.77 6.89
C THR A 82 10.94 -0.43 7.52
N THR A 83 10.98 0.66 6.76
CA THR A 83 10.55 2.00 7.21
C THR A 83 9.07 2.08 7.56
N GLU A 84 8.26 1.16 7.05
CA GLU A 84 6.82 1.12 7.28
C GLU A 84 6.45 0.42 8.60
N PHE A 85 7.41 -0.24 9.27
CA PHE A 85 7.20 -0.98 10.50
C PHE A 85 7.79 -0.25 11.70
N LYS A 86 7.23 -0.52 12.89
CA LYS A 86 7.77 0.05 14.14
C LYS A 86 9.11 -0.60 14.46
N SER A 87 9.99 0.12 15.16
CA SER A 87 11.32 -0.37 15.55
C SER A 87 11.29 -1.63 16.43
N ASN A 88 10.17 -1.89 17.11
CA ASN A 88 9.97 -3.10 17.92
C ASN A 88 9.25 -4.24 17.18
N GLN A 89 9.05 -4.11 15.87
CA GLN A 89 8.46 -5.14 15.02
C GLN A 89 9.54 -5.83 14.20
N THR A 90 9.49 -7.15 14.14
CA THR A 90 10.29 -7.96 13.20
C THR A 90 9.35 -8.55 12.16
N VAL A 91 9.73 -8.45 10.89
CA VAL A 91 8.92 -8.90 9.76
C VAL A 91 9.68 -9.95 8.98
N SER A 92 9.03 -11.06 8.70
CA SER A 92 9.51 -12.07 7.74
C SER A 92 8.48 -12.24 6.64
N TRP A 93 8.94 -12.46 5.42
CA TRP A 93 8.08 -12.57 4.25
C TRP A 93 8.08 -13.99 3.71
N SER A 94 6.93 -14.43 3.21
CA SER A 94 6.76 -15.68 2.48
C SER A 94 6.05 -15.45 1.15
N TYR A 95 6.30 -16.33 0.18
CA TYR A 95 5.63 -16.27 -1.12
C TYR A 95 4.23 -16.91 -1.04
N GLY A 96 3.22 -16.13 -1.43
CA GLY A 96 1.80 -16.51 -1.42
C GLY A 96 1.26 -16.99 -2.76
N GLY A 97 2.09 -17.14 -3.79
CA GLY A 97 1.66 -17.53 -5.13
C GLY A 97 1.48 -16.32 -6.07
N LYS A 98 1.06 -16.60 -7.30
CA LYS A 98 0.83 -15.59 -8.35
C LYS A 98 -0.47 -15.88 -9.08
N SER A 99 -1.05 -14.84 -9.67
CA SER A 99 -2.19 -14.94 -10.59
C SER A 99 -1.66 -15.04 -12.01
N GLU A 100 -2.05 -16.07 -12.74
CA GLU A 100 -1.73 -16.21 -14.16
C GLU A 100 -2.98 -16.63 -14.95
N GLU A 101 -2.88 -16.71 -16.28
CA GLU A 101 -4.05 -16.97 -17.12
C GLU A 101 -4.73 -18.29 -16.73
N GLY A 102 -5.93 -18.20 -16.14
CA GLY A 102 -6.69 -19.36 -15.69
C GLY A 102 -6.24 -19.98 -14.37
N GLU A 103 -5.23 -19.41 -13.70
CA GLU A 103 -4.71 -19.94 -12.43
C GLU A 103 -4.79 -18.91 -11.31
N LYS A 104 -5.31 -19.35 -10.16
CA LYS A 104 -5.36 -18.57 -8.94
C LYS A 104 -4.16 -18.89 -8.05
N GLY A 105 -3.63 -17.87 -7.39
CA GLY A 105 -2.63 -18.02 -6.35
C GLY A 105 -3.22 -18.65 -5.08
N LEU A 106 -2.39 -18.79 -4.02
CA LEU A 106 -2.90 -19.23 -2.73
C LEU A 106 -3.95 -18.23 -2.22
N PHE A 107 -4.85 -18.70 -1.34
CA PHE A 107 -5.94 -17.89 -0.78
C PHE A 107 -6.96 -17.40 -1.82
N GLY A 108 -6.99 -18.00 -3.01
CA GLY A 108 -7.84 -17.56 -4.12
C GLY A 108 -7.43 -16.20 -4.68
N PHE A 109 -6.16 -15.81 -4.51
CA PHE A 109 -5.63 -14.57 -5.05
C PHE A 109 -5.68 -14.58 -6.58
N ASN A 110 -6.33 -13.57 -7.17
CA ASN A 110 -6.49 -13.44 -8.61
C ASN A 110 -6.38 -11.99 -9.05
N ALA A 111 -5.91 -11.76 -10.28
CA ALA A 111 -5.90 -10.46 -10.92
C ALA A 111 -6.17 -10.63 -12.42
N GLU A 112 -6.85 -9.66 -13.03
CA GLU A 112 -7.13 -9.70 -14.46
C GLU A 112 -5.84 -9.72 -15.31
N TYR A 113 -5.72 -10.77 -16.12
CA TYR A 113 -4.56 -11.01 -16.98
C TYR A 113 -4.61 -10.17 -18.27
N ASN A 114 -3.44 -9.74 -18.76
CA ASN A 114 -3.27 -9.03 -20.02
C ASN A 114 -4.07 -7.71 -20.14
N LYS A 115 -4.28 -7.04 -19.00
CA LYS A 115 -4.92 -5.72 -18.92
C LYS A 115 -3.95 -4.71 -18.31
N SER A 116 -3.98 -3.47 -18.78
CA SER A 116 -3.16 -2.39 -18.18
C SER A 116 -3.81 -1.80 -16.91
N SER A 117 -5.11 -2.01 -16.73
CA SER A 117 -5.87 -1.76 -15.52
C SER A 117 -6.99 -2.80 -15.45
N GLY A 118 -7.36 -3.25 -14.25
CA GLY A 118 -8.37 -4.28 -14.08
C GLY A 118 -8.66 -4.58 -12.62
N ASP A 119 -9.49 -5.59 -12.40
CA ASP A 119 -9.87 -6.05 -11.07
C ASP A 119 -8.86 -7.07 -10.52
N TRP A 120 -8.72 -7.12 -9.20
CA TRP A 120 -7.96 -8.14 -8.49
C TRP A 120 -8.58 -8.37 -7.11
N GLY A 121 -8.24 -9.47 -6.45
CA GLY A 121 -8.80 -9.76 -5.14
C GLY A 121 -8.52 -11.16 -4.63
N PHE A 122 -9.32 -11.56 -3.64
CA PHE A 122 -9.26 -12.85 -2.96
C PHE A 122 -10.63 -13.51 -2.93
N ASP A 123 -10.70 -14.82 -3.16
CA ASP A 123 -11.97 -15.57 -3.10
C ASP A 123 -12.56 -15.66 -1.68
N SER A 124 -11.70 -15.56 -0.66
CA SER A 124 -12.12 -15.62 0.75
C SER A 124 -11.17 -14.80 1.62
N THR A 125 -11.65 -14.39 2.79
CA THR A 125 -10.87 -13.59 3.74
C THR A 125 -9.63 -14.33 4.20
N PRO A 126 -8.43 -13.82 3.91
CA PRO A 126 -7.19 -14.44 4.38
C PRO A 126 -6.97 -14.24 5.89
N THR A 127 -6.08 -15.05 6.47
CA THR A 127 -5.72 -14.96 7.90
C THR A 127 -4.63 -13.93 8.22
N PHE A 128 -4.00 -13.36 7.19
CA PHE A 128 -2.98 -12.32 7.32
C PHE A 128 -3.61 -10.95 7.05
N ASN A 129 -3.07 -9.87 7.62
CA ASN A 129 -3.52 -8.50 7.34
C ASN A 129 -2.40 -7.62 6.73
N THR A 130 -1.17 -8.14 6.64
CA THR A 130 -0.04 -7.42 6.06
C THR A 130 0.54 -8.26 4.93
N PHE A 131 0.57 -7.67 3.74
CA PHE A 131 1.00 -8.36 2.52
C PHE A 131 1.51 -7.36 1.48
N VAL A 132 2.24 -7.88 0.50
CA VAL A 132 2.73 -7.14 -0.65
C VAL A 132 2.14 -7.78 -1.90
N VAL A 133 1.60 -6.94 -2.78
CA VAL A 133 1.23 -7.32 -4.14
C VAL A 133 2.30 -6.78 -5.08
N SER A 134 2.89 -7.67 -5.86
CA SER A 134 3.76 -7.31 -6.97
C SER A 134 2.93 -7.29 -8.25
N LEU A 135 2.96 -6.18 -8.99
CA LEU A 135 2.40 -6.13 -10.34
C LEU A 135 3.55 -6.21 -11.33
N LYS A 136 3.58 -7.24 -12.17
CA LYS A 136 4.59 -7.39 -13.22
C LYS A 136 4.01 -7.05 -14.58
N SER A 137 4.71 -6.21 -15.32
CA SER A 137 4.40 -5.87 -16.71
C SER A 137 5.69 -5.81 -17.52
N ASN A 138 5.73 -6.52 -18.65
CA ASN A 138 6.92 -6.60 -19.50
C ASN A 138 8.17 -7.05 -18.68
N THR A 139 9.30 -6.38 -18.85
CA THR A 139 10.56 -6.63 -18.13
C THR A 139 10.64 -5.91 -16.79
N TYR A 140 9.51 -5.49 -16.22
CA TYR A 140 9.45 -4.63 -15.05
C TYR A 140 8.40 -5.09 -14.03
N TYR A 141 8.61 -4.76 -12.76
CA TYR A 141 7.62 -4.99 -11.71
C TYR A 141 7.66 -3.90 -10.63
N SER A 142 6.54 -3.67 -9.95
CA SER A 142 6.48 -2.78 -8.77
C SER A 142 5.77 -3.51 -7.63
N ALA A 143 6.25 -3.29 -6.40
CA ALA A 143 5.74 -3.88 -5.18
C ALA A 143 4.89 -2.86 -4.41
N TYR A 144 3.73 -3.29 -3.93
CA TYR A 144 2.76 -2.46 -3.22
C TYR A 144 2.42 -3.11 -1.89
N LEU A 145 2.75 -2.43 -0.80
CA LEU A 145 2.50 -2.88 0.57
C LEU A 145 1.09 -2.51 1.00
N PHE A 146 0.33 -3.49 1.47
CA PHE A 146 -0.87 -3.29 2.27
C PHE A 146 -0.55 -3.70 3.70
N LYS A 147 -0.45 -2.72 4.60
CA LYS A 147 -0.11 -2.94 6.01
C LYS A 147 -1.35 -2.82 6.88
N ASP A 148 -1.52 -3.77 7.79
CA ASP A 148 -2.62 -3.80 8.76
C ASP A 148 -4.01 -3.63 8.09
N TYR A 149 -4.19 -4.27 6.93
CA TYR A 149 -5.42 -4.19 6.14
C TYR A 149 -6.62 -4.75 6.93
N ASP A 150 -7.70 -3.97 6.93
CA ASP A 150 -8.98 -4.34 7.54
C ASP A 150 -9.85 -5.05 6.50
N TRP A 151 -9.96 -6.38 6.62
CA TRP A 151 -10.75 -7.20 5.71
C TRP A 151 -12.25 -6.90 5.70
N SER A 152 -12.77 -6.11 6.63
CA SER A 152 -14.16 -5.61 6.56
C SER A 152 -14.38 -4.62 5.41
N LYS A 153 -13.31 -4.11 4.78
CA LYS A 153 -13.37 -3.17 3.65
C LYS A 153 -13.67 -3.83 2.31
N GLY A 154 -13.47 -5.14 2.19
CA GLY A 154 -13.74 -5.91 0.98
C GLY A 154 -12.59 -6.85 0.60
N LEU A 155 -12.86 -7.71 -0.37
CA LEU A 155 -11.89 -8.68 -0.90
C LEU A 155 -11.48 -8.37 -2.35
N ASP A 156 -12.27 -7.55 -3.04
CA ASP A 156 -12.04 -7.13 -4.41
C ASP A 156 -11.40 -5.74 -4.44
N GLY A 157 -10.69 -5.44 -5.51
CA GLY A 157 -9.93 -4.22 -5.67
C GLY A 157 -9.62 -3.95 -7.13
N VAL A 158 -8.96 -2.82 -7.39
CA VAL A 158 -8.57 -2.42 -8.75
C VAL A 158 -7.07 -2.14 -8.81
N PHE A 159 -6.48 -2.36 -9.98
CA PHE A 159 -5.08 -2.06 -10.24
C PHE A 159 -4.89 -1.27 -11.54
N SER A 160 -3.71 -0.66 -11.66
CA SER A 160 -3.16 -0.07 -12.88
C SER A 160 -1.65 -0.27 -12.95
N THR A 161 -1.15 -0.54 -14.14
CA THR A 161 0.26 -0.81 -14.45
C THR A 161 1.04 0.44 -14.89
N ILE A 162 0.42 1.63 -14.86
CA ILE A 162 1.05 2.90 -15.24
C ILE A 162 2.32 3.20 -14.41
N GLY A 163 2.33 2.78 -13.14
CA GLY A 163 3.48 2.81 -12.23
C GLY A 163 4.28 1.50 -12.21
N VAL A 164 4.26 0.75 -13.31
CA VAL A 164 5.04 -0.49 -13.45
C VAL A 164 5.84 -0.44 -14.74
N SER A 165 5.14 -0.29 -15.87
CA SER A 165 5.78 -0.18 -17.18
C SER A 165 4.91 0.62 -18.13
N THR A 166 5.54 1.52 -18.88
CA THR A 166 4.88 2.32 -19.92
C THR A 166 5.59 2.17 -21.25
N ASN A 167 4.84 2.25 -22.36
CA ASN A 167 5.43 2.29 -23.69
C ASN A 167 6.01 3.68 -24.00
N LYS A 168 6.62 3.85 -25.17
CA LYS A 168 7.22 5.13 -25.62
C LYS A 168 6.22 6.30 -25.69
N GLN A 169 4.92 6.04 -25.63
CA GLN A 169 3.85 7.04 -25.62
C GLN A 169 3.33 7.34 -24.21
N GLY A 170 3.97 6.79 -23.16
CA GLY A 170 3.54 6.94 -21.77
C GLY A 170 2.27 6.14 -21.42
N LYS A 171 1.85 5.21 -22.27
CA LYS A 171 0.68 4.35 -21.98
C LYS A 171 1.13 3.13 -21.19
N ALA A 172 0.38 2.81 -20.13
CA ALA A 172 0.56 1.62 -19.31
C ALA A 172 0.57 0.34 -20.17
N GLN A 173 1.49 -0.59 -19.87
CA GLN A 173 1.60 -1.87 -20.56
C GLN A 173 0.80 -2.96 -19.83
N ALA A 174 0.34 -3.98 -20.56
CA ALA A 174 -0.51 -5.03 -19.98
C ALA A 174 0.18 -5.78 -18.83
N LEU A 175 -0.61 -6.17 -17.82
CA LEU A 175 -0.19 -7.02 -16.71
C LEU A 175 0.16 -8.42 -17.23
N SER A 176 1.37 -8.89 -16.90
CA SER A 176 1.78 -10.28 -17.15
C SER A 176 1.31 -11.21 -16.05
N HIS A 177 1.44 -10.79 -14.80
CA HIS A 177 0.86 -11.46 -13.62
C HIS A 177 0.94 -10.52 -12.43
N ALA A 178 0.20 -10.85 -11.39
CA ALA A 178 0.41 -10.31 -10.06
C ALA A 178 0.95 -11.42 -9.14
N SER A 179 1.83 -11.08 -8.20
CA SER A 179 2.35 -12.02 -7.21
C SER A 179 2.03 -11.53 -5.80
N LEU A 180 1.72 -12.46 -4.91
CA LEU A 180 1.40 -12.20 -3.51
C LEU A 180 2.57 -12.61 -2.62
N PHE A 181 2.91 -11.74 -1.67
CA PHE A 181 3.87 -12.02 -0.60
C PHE A 181 3.24 -11.66 0.73
N VAL A 182 3.29 -12.57 1.71
CA VAL A 182 2.60 -12.42 2.98
C VAL A 182 3.62 -12.14 4.08
N ALA A 183 3.31 -11.19 4.96
CA ALA A 183 4.14 -10.89 6.11
C ALA A 183 3.72 -11.72 7.33
N ASN A 184 4.71 -12.22 8.05
CA ASN A 184 4.58 -12.60 9.45
C ASN A 184 5.26 -11.52 10.31
N VAL A 185 4.44 -10.72 10.99
CA VAL A 185 4.86 -9.60 11.83
C VAL A 185 4.83 -10.03 13.28
N THR A 186 5.98 -10.00 13.95
CA THR A 186 6.12 -10.27 15.38
C THR A 186 6.48 -8.99 16.11
N THR A 187 5.84 -8.74 17.26
CA THR A 187 6.16 -7.59 18.10
C THR A 187 7.01 -8.06 19.27
N VAL A 188 8.21 -7.51 19.40
CA VAL A 188 9.07 -7.76 20.54
C VAL A 188 8.71 -6.74 21.61
N THR A 189 8.11 -7.20 22.69
CA THR A 189 7.91 -6.37 23.87
C THR A 189 9.26 -6.27 24.58
N PRO A 190 9.87 -5.08 24.72
CA PRO A 190 11.11 -4.96 25.48
C PRO A 190 10.85 -5.42 26.91
N PRO A 191 11.82 -6.10 27.57
CA PRO A 191 11.69 -6.44 28.98
C PRO A 191 11.39 -5.16 29.77
N PRO A 192 10.54 -5.22 30.82
CA PRO A 192 10.26 -4.07 31.65
C PRO A 192 11.59 -3.45 32.11
N ALA A 193 11.78 -2.16 31.86
CA ALA A 193 12.94 -1.45 32.39
C ALA A 193 12.87 -1.53 33.92
N GLU A 194 13.86 -2.14 34.56
CA GLU A 194 13.99 -2.11 36.02
C GLU A 194 14.21 -0.66 36.42
N ILE A 195 13.16 -0.02 36.92
CA ILE A 195 13.26 1.30 37.54
C ILE A 195 14.05 1.10 38.83
N PRO A 196 15.20 1.77 39.03
CA PRO A 196 15.90 1.73 40.31
C PRO A 196 14.92 2.16 41.39
N GLU A 197 14.62 1.25 42.32
CA GLU A 197 13.63 1.52 43.35
C GLU A 197 14.01 2.80 44.12
N PRO A 198 13.03 3.59 44.60
CA PRO A 198 13.28 4.81 45.35
C PRO A 198 14.17 4.58 46.60
N ALA A 199 14.28 3.33 47.08
CA ALA A 199 15.21 2.94 48.13
C ALA A 199 16.68 3.26 47.79
N THR A 200 17.08 3.12 46.54
CA THR A 200 18.44 3.48 46.08
C THR A 200 18.70 4.98 46.18
N LEU A 201 17.68 5.81 45.91
CA LEU A 201 17.76 7.27 46.02
C LEU A 201 17.75 7.74 47.48
N VAL A 202 16.93 7.10 48.32
CA VAL A 202 16.86 7.37 49.76
C VAL A 202 18.15 6.95 50.45
N GLY A 203 18.72 5.80 50.09
CA GLY A 203 20.01 5.31 50.60
C GLY A 203 21.17 6.27 50.28
N LEU A 204 21.23 6.79 49.06
CA LEU A 204 22.19 7.83 48.66
C LEU A 204 21.97 9.14 49.44
N GLY A 205 20.72 9.60 49.57
CA GLY A 205 20.40 10.81 50.33
C GLY A 205 20.81 10.73 51.81
N LEU A 206 20.60 9.58 52.45
CA LEU A 206 21.00 9.33 53.84
C LEU A 206 22.52 9.26 54.01
N ALA A 207 23.25 8.66 53.05
CA ALA A 207 24.72 8.61 53.08
C ALA A 207 25.34 10.01 52.97
N PHE A 208 24.85 10.85 52.05
CA PHE A 208 25.31 12.24 51.92
C PHE A 208 24.92 13.11 53.11
N GLY A 209 23.70 12.96 53.63
CA GLY A 209 23.25 13.67 54.84
C GLY A 209 24.06 13.30 56.09
N GLY A 210 24.40 12.03 56.26
CA GLY A 210 25.20 11.53 57.37
C GLY A 210 26.64 12.08 57.37
N MET A 211 27.29 12.16 56.20
CA MET A 211 28.64 12.72 56.08
C MET A 211 28.70 14.23 56.40
N LEU A 212 27.69 15.00 56.00
CA LEU A 212 27.63 16.44 56.31
C LEU A 212 27.37 16.71 57.80
N ALA A 213 26.51 15.92 58.44
CA ALA A 213 26.25 16.04 59.88
C ALA A 213 27.46 15.61 60.73
N SER A 214 28.20 14.58 60.29
CA SER A 214 29.43 14.10 60.94
C SER A 214 30.52 15.17 60.98
N ARG A 215 30.74 15.91 59.89
CA ARG A 215 31.79 16.95 59.84
C ARG A 215 31.52 18.15 60.76
N ARG A 216 30.27 18.43 61.13
CA ARG A 216 29.94 19.52 62.08
C ARG A 216 30.23 19.17 63.54
N ARG A 217 30.31 17.89 63.91
CA ARG A 217 30.56 17.47 65.30
C ARG A 217 32.04 17.42 65.69
N GLN A 218 32.96 17.50 64.72
CA GLN A 218 34.41 17.49 65.00
C GLN A 218 35.02 18.90 65.11
N SER A 219 34.22 19.96 65.02
CA SER A 219 34.67 21.36 65.06
C SER A 219 34.47 22.06 66.41
N HIS A 220 34.20 21.32 67.48
CA HIS A 220 33.93 21.87 68.82
C HIS A 220 34.95 21.42 69.85
#